data_AF-A0A1S1CPB8-F1
#
_entry.id   AF-A0A1S1CPB8-F1
#
_cell.length_a   1.000
_cell.length_b   1.000
_cell.length_c   1.000
_cell.angle_alpha   90.00
_cell.angle_beta   90.00
_cell.angle_gamma   90.00
#
_symmetry.space_group_name_H-M   'P 1'
#
loop_
_entity.id
_entity.type
_entity.pdbx_description
1 polymer ?
#
loop_
_entity_poly.entity_id
_entity_poly.type
_entity_poly.pdbx_seq_one_letter_code
_entity_poly.pdbx_strand_id
1 'polypeptide(L)'
;MRRVGWSVSRRVRRRAAKTHDLKKPKNSGEKRRIAMKNNGANFKEYFRRTAENIWNDRGVIIFFVGFIAVLGAIYFMTHSNPNNDSEICTIESVEIIEHEDPYAISGAFETKECGTITMWHAPDGERIYPYLNSIEAGKKYRAYKSFDTRNDKTGFSVIRFEEIKE
;
A
#
# COMPACT_ATOMS: atom_id res chain seq x y z
N MET A 1 -111.77 22.88 3.66
CA MET A 1 -111.49 23.18 2.24
C MET A 1 -110.17 22.54 1.85
N ARG A 2 -110.18 21.74 0.77
CA ARG A 2 -109.01 21.13 0.15
C ARG A 2 -108.22 22.18 -0.64
N ARG A 3 -106.89 22.10 -0.62
CA ARG A 3 -106.13 22.06 -1.88
C ARG A 3 -104.76 21.40 -1.67
N VAL A 4 -104.64 20.27 -2.34
CA VAL A 4 -103.44 19.47 -2.58
C VAL A 4 -102.57 20.21 -3.59
N GLY A 5 -101.25 20.17 -3.42
CA GLY A 5 -100.28 20.67 -4.40
C GLY A 5 -99.00 19.85 -4.34
N TRP A 6 -98.97 18.74 -5.08
CA TRP A 6 -97.75 18.02 -5.45
C TRP A 6 -96.90 18.87 -6.40
N SER A 7 -95.58 18.87 -6.21
CA SER A 7 -94.63 19.25 -7.27
C SER A 7 -93.24 18.65 -7.01
N VAL A 8 -93.07 17.43 -7.52
CA VAL A 8 -91.94 16.94 -8.33
C VAL A 8 -90.54 17.52 -8.04
N SER A 9 -89.70 16.65 -7.49
CA SER A 9 -88.35 16.30 -7.97
C SER A 9 -87.44 17.42 -8.45
N ARG A 10 -86.33 17.62 -7.75
CA ARG A 10 -85.00 17.62 -8.40
C ARG A 10 -83.90 17.34 -7.38
N ARG A 11 -83.51 16.07 -7.34
CA ARG A 11 -82.26 15.57 -6.74
C ARG A 11 -81.10 16.23 -7.51
N VAL A 12 -80.64 17.39 -7.06
CA VAL A 12 -79.46 18.07 -7.63
C VAL A 12 -78.24 17.25 -7.24
N ARG A 13 -77.83 16.34 -8.12
CA ARG A 13 -76.47 15.76 -8.10
C ARG A 13 -75.50 16.91 -8.29
N ARG A 14 -74.94 17.44 -7.19
CA ARG A 14 -73.69 18.19 -7.26
C ARG A 14 -72.61 17.19 -7.68
N ARG A 15 -72.35 17.09 -8.99
CA ARG A 15 -71.10 16.50 -9.47
C ARG A 15 -70.02 17.43 -8.95
N ALA A 16 -69.29 17.01 -7.92
CA ALA A 16 -68.02 17.60 -7.59
C ALA A 16 -67.15 17.50 -8.84
N ALA A 17 -66.93 18.64 -9.50
CA ALA A 17 -65.88 18.74 -10.49
C ALA A 17 -64.57 18.49 -9.73
N LYS A 18 -64.05 17.25 -9.78
CA LYS A 18 -62.64 16.99 -9.54
C LYS A 18 -61.90 17.81 -10.59
N THR A 19 -61.49 19.02 -10.24
CA THR A 19 -60.36 19.65 -10.87
C THR A 19 -59.19 18.73 -10.58
N HIS A 20 -58.96 17.77 -11.48
CA HIS A 20 -57.65 17.20 -11.65
C HIS A 20 -56.75 18.41 -11.90
N ASP A 21 -55.88 18.73 -10.94
CA ASP A 21 -54.72 19.57 -11.19
C ASP A 21 -53.98 18.93 -12.36
N LEU A 22 -54.28 19.42 -13.57
CA LEU A 22 -53.55 19.11 -14.78
C LEU A 22 -52.16 19.67 -14.52
N LYS A 23 -51.29 18.81 -13.99
CA LYS A 23 -49.87 19.07 -13.78
C LYS A 23 -49.34 19.61 -15.10
N LYS A 24 -49.14 20.93 -15.18
CA LYS A 24 -48.72 21.60 -16.41
C LYS A 24 -47.53 20.84 -16.99
N PRO A 25 -47.50 20.59 -18.32
CA PRO A 25 -46.41 19.84 -18.93
C PRO A 25 -45.11 20.58 -18.63
N LYS A 26 -44.27 19.96 -17.80
CA LYS A 26 -42.98 20.55 -17.42
C LYS A 26 -42.18 20.81 -18.68
N ASN A 27 -41.71 22.04 -18.83
CA ASN A 27 -40.85 22.40 -19.95
C ASN A 27 -39.52 21.60 -19.86
N SER A 28 -38.79 21.53 -20.98
CA SER A 28 -37.55 20.76 -21.08
C SER A 28 -36.50 21.18 -20.04
N GLY A 29 -36.45 22.47 -19.70
CA GLY A 29 -35.55 23.01 -18.67
C GLY A 29 -35.88 22.55 -17.24
N GLU A 30 -37.16 22.53 -16.88
CA GLU A 30 -37.62 22.10 -15.55
C GLU A 30 -37.45 20.58 -15.36
N LYS A 31 -37.67 19.79 -16.42
CA LYS A 31 -37.36 18.35 -16.42
C LYS A 31 -35.88 18.09 -16.14
N ARG A 32 -34.98 18.84 -16.81
CA ARG A 32 -33.52 18.75 -16.58
C ARG A 32 -33.12 19.14 -15.15
N ARG A 33 -33.68 20.22 -14.60
CA ARG A 33 -33.42 20.64 -13.21
C ARG A 33 -33.84 19.59 -12.18
N ILE A 34 -34.99 18.96 -12.39
CA ILE A 34 -35.49 17.91 -11.49
C ILE A 34 -34.65 16.63 -11.61
N ALA A 35 -34.22 16.26 -12.81
CA ALA A 35 -33.31 15.13 -13.02
C ALA A 35 -31.96 15.37 -12.32
N MET A 36 -31.37 16.56 -12.47
CA MET A 36 -30.13 16.93 -11.76
C MET A 36 -30.31 16.93 -10.24
N LYS A 37 -31.41 17.48 -9.73
CA LYS A 37 -31.73 17.49 -8.30
C LYS A 37 -31.92 16.08 -7.74
N ASN A 38 -32.62 15.22 -8.47
CA ASN A 38 -32.85 13.83 -8.07
C ASN A 38 -31.56 13.01 -8.12
N ASN A 39 -30.71 13.20 -9.14
CA ASN A 39 -29.40 12.56 -9.20
C ASN A 39 -28.50 13.01 -8.04
N GLY A 40 -28.48 14.32 -7.72
CA GLY A 40 -27.75 14.84 -6.57
C GLY A 40 -28.30 14.35 -5.23
N ALA A 41 -29.62 14.25 -5.09
CA ALA A 41 -30.27 13.71 -3.89
C ALA A 41 -30.00 12.21 -3.71
N ASN A 42 -30.09 11.42 -4.80
CA ASN A 42 -29.76 10.00 -4.81
C ASN A 42 -28.28 9.77 -4.50
N PHE A 43 -27.39 10.60 -5.04
CA PHE A 43 -25.96 10.55 -4.74
C PHE A 43 -25.68 10.88 -3.27
N LYS A 44 -26.29 11.94 -2.73
CA LYS A 44 -26.18 12.28 -1.31
C LYS A 44 -26.68 11.16 -0.40
N GLU A 45 -27.79 10.51 -0.77
CA GLU A 45 -28.33 9.39 0.01
C GLU A 45 -27.46 8.14 -0.08
N TYR A 46 -26.85 7.88 -1.24
CA TYR A 46 -25.85 6.82 -1.42
C TYR A 46 -24.65 7.03 -0.47
N PHE A 47 -24.05 8.22 -0.43
CA PHE A 47 -22.94 8.49 0.48
C PHE A 47 -23.35 8.38 1.96
N ARG A 48 -24.57 8.81 2.31
CA ARG A 48 -25.08 8.68 3.68
C ARG A 48 -25.20 7.21 4.11
N ARG A 49 -25.80 6.36 3.27
CA ARG A 49 -25.91 4.91 3.57
C ARG A 49 -24.55 4.24 3.62
N THR A 50 -23.65 4.58 2.70
CA THR A 50 -22.28 4.07 2.69
C THR A 50 -21.52 4.49 3.96
N ALA A 51 -21.69 5.73 4.44
CA ALA A 51 -21.08 6.20 5.68
C ALA A 51 -21.61 5.48 6.93
N GLU A 52 -22.92 5.22 7.01
CA GLU A 52 -23.53 4.43 8.09
C GLU A 52 -23.02 2.98 8.09
N ASN A 53 -22.91 2.35 6.92
CA ASN A 53 -22.35 0.99 6.78
C ASN A 53 -20.87 0.94 7.19
N ILE A 54 -20.07 1.93 6.76
CA ILE A 54 -18.66 2.05 7.15
C ILE A 54 -18.49 2.21 8.66
N TRP A 55 -19.41 2.94 9.33
CA TRP A 55 -19.39 3.11 10.78
C TRP A 55 -19.71 1.81 11.53
N ASN A 56 -20.66 1.03 11.01
CA ASN A 56 -21.02 -0.27 11.59
C ASN A 56 -19.92 -1.32 11.37
N ASP A 57 -19.29 -1.35 10.19
CA ASP A 57 -18.25 -2.30 9.80
C ASP A 57 -16.82 -1.77 10.00
N ARG A 58 -16.66 -0.73 10.83
CA ARG A 58 -15.38 -0.04 11.07
C ARG A 58 -14.23 -0.99 11.40
N GLY A 59 -14.51 -2.10 12.09
CA GLY A 59 -13.50 -3.12 12.43
C GLY A 59 -12.96 -3.84 11.21
N VAL A 60 -13.84 -4.21 10.26
CA VAL A 60 -13.46 -4.89 9.01
C VAL A 60 -12.64 -3.96 8.12
N ILE A 61 -13.04 -2.70 8.02
CA ILE A 61 -12.34 -1.70 7.21
C ILE A 61 -10.96 -1.40 7.78
N ILE A 62 -10.84 -1.20 9.10
CA ILE A 62 -9.54 -0.99 9.76
C ILE A 62 -8.64 -2.22 9.57
N PHE A 63 -9.20 -3.43 9.66
CA PHE A 63 -8.45 -4.66 9.41
C PHE A 63 -7.89 -4.72 7.98
N PHE A 64 -8.70 -4.44 6.95
CA PHE A 64 -8.21 -4.45 5.57
C PHE A 64 -7.17 -3.35 5.30
N VAL A 65 -7.38 -2.14 5.83
CA VAL A 65 -6.39 -1.05 5.69
C VAL A 65 -5.08 -1.42 6.40
N GLY A 66 -5.16 -1.95 7.63
CA GLY A 66 -3.99 -2.42 8.37
C GLY A 66 -3.29 -3.58 7.66
N PHE A 67 -4.04 -4.54 7.13
CA PHE A 67 -3.49 -5.67 6.39
C PHE A 67 -2.78 -5.23 5.11
N ILE A 68 -3.38 -4.32 4.33
CA ILE A 68 -2.72 -3.73 3.14
C ILE A 68 -1.46 -2.97 3.54
N ALA A 69 -1.49 -2.21 4.64
CA ALA A 69 -0.32 -1.49 5.14
C ALA A 69 0.81 -2.46 5.55
N VAL A 70 0.49 -3.57 6.22
CA VAL A 70 1.45 -4.62 6.58
C VAL A 70 2.03 -5.29 5.34
N LEU A 71 1.20 -5.65 4.37
CA LEU A 71 1.68 -6.20 3.09
C LEU A 71 2.59 -5.21 2.35
N GLY A 72 2.23 -3.93 2.33
CA GLY A 72 3.05 -2.86 1.76
C GLY A 72 4.40 -2.71 2.48
N ALA A 73 4.41 -2.82 3.81
CA ALA A 73 5.64 -2.79 4.60
C ALA A 73 6.53 -4.03 4.34
N ILE A 74 5.94 -5.23 4.29
CA ILE A 74 6.68 -6.46 3.94
C ILE A 74 7.24 -6.36 2.53
N TYR A 75 6.45 -5.90 1.56
CA TYR A 75 6.92 -5.68 0.20
C TYR A 75 8.06 -4.65 0.18
N PHE A 76 7.93 -3.53 0.87
CA PHE A 76 9.00 -2.54 0.97
C PHE A 76 10.27 -3.10 1.60
N MET A 77 10.19 -3.87 2.69
CA MET A 77 11.35 -4.49 3.34
C MET A 77 12.02 -5.56 2.46
N THR A 78 11.23 -6.33 1.71
CA THR A 78 11.76 -7.42 0.84
C THR A 78 12.24 -6.93 -0.53
N HIS A 79 11.60 -5.89 -1.10
CA HIS A 79 11.95 -5.33 -2.42
C HIS A 79 12.85 -4.09 -2.34
N SER A 80 13.05 -3.48 -1.16
CA SER A 80 14.17 -2.57 -0.93
C SER A 80 15.47 -3.38 -0.91
N ASN A 81 15.84 -3.87 -2.08
CA ASN A 81 16.81 -4.92 -2.30
C ASN A 81 18.20 -4.50 -1.80
N PRO A 82 18.67 -4.99 -0.63
CA PRO A 82 20.02 -4.72 -0.17
C PRO A 82 21.07 -5.32 -1.11
N ASN A 83 20.70 -6.29 -1.95
CA ASN A 83 21.63 -6.95 -2.89
C ASN A 83 22.11 -6.04 -4.02
N ASN A 84 21.61 -4.81 -4.15
CA ASN A 84 22.08 -3.87 -5.16
C ASN A 84 23.02 -2.81 -4.60
N ASP A 85 22.96 -2.53 -3.30
CA ASP A 85 23.86 -1.57 -2.67
C ASP A 85 25.22 -2.26 -2.50
N SER A 86 26.10 -1.90 -3.42
CA SER A 86 27.43 -2.47 -3.52
C SER A 86 28.43 -1.36 -3.77
N GLU A 87 29.62 -1.52 -3.20
CA GLU A 87 30.74 -0.64 -3.44
C GLU A 87 31.89 -1.44 -4.01
N ILE A 88 32.65 -0.80 -4.89
CA ILE A 88 33.85 -1.40 -5.46
C ILE A 88 34.98 -1.06 -4.50
N CYS A 89 35.64 -2.08 -3.98
CA CYS A 89 36.70 -1.94 -3.00
C CYS A 89 37.90 -2.76 -3.46
N THR A 90 39.11 -2.21 -3.31
CA THR A 90 40.35 -2.97 -3.47
C THR A 90 40.73 -3.53 -2.11
N ILE A 91 40.87 -4.85 -2.01
CA ILE A 91 41.23 -5.54 -0.77
C ILE A 91 42.75 -5.47 -0.61
N GLU A 92 43.23 -4.95 0.52
CA GLU A 92 44.66 -4.87 0.83
C GLU A 92 45.11 -6.03 1.71
N SER A 93 44.27 -6.43 2.68
CA SER A 93 44.55 -7.53 3.60
C SER A 93 43.27 -8.26 3.99
N VAL A 94 43.42 -9.52 4.38
CA VAL A 94 42.33 -10.37 4.90
C VAL A 94 42.78 -10.90 6.25
N GLU A 95 41.98 -10.62 7.28
CA GLU A 95 42.18 -11.11 8.65
C GLU A 95 40.99 -11.98 9.06
N ILE A 96 41.27 -13.18 9.54
CA ILE A 96 40.24 -14.08 10.07
C ILE A 96 40.18 -13.88 11.58
N ILE A 97 39.02 -13.44 12.07
CA ILE A 97 38.75 -13.23 13.48
C ILE A 97 37.93 -14.42 13.99
N GLU A 98 38.52 -15.19 14.89
CA GLU A 98 37.86 -16.23 15.67
C GLU A 98 37.28 -15.60 16.95
N HIS A 99 35.99 -15.81 17.19
CA HIS A 99 35.31 -15.30 18.38
C HIS A 99 35.36 -16.33 19.52
N GLU A 100 34.93 -15.92 20.71
CA GLU A 100 34.89 -16.78 21.91
C GLU A 100 34.03 -18.04 21.69
N ASP A 101 32.98 -17.93 20.87
CA ASP A 101 32.23 -19.08 20.39
C ASP A 101 32.98 -19.78 19.25
N PRO A 102 33.33 -21.08 19.38
CA PRO A 102 34.16 -21.80 18.41
C PRO A 102 33.52 -21.98 17.03
N TYR A 103 32.24 -21.63 16.87
CA TYR A 103 31.51 -21.67 15.60
C TYR A 103 31.27 -20.26 15.01
N ALA A 104 31.63 -19.21 15.74
CA ALA A 104 31.53 -17.83 15.26
C ALA A 104 32.90 -17.42 14.70
N ILE A 105 33.00 -17.47 13.37
CA ILE A 105 34.16 -16.99 12.62
C ILE A 105 33.69 -15.80 11.79
N SER A 106 34.51 -14.76 11.71
CA SER A 106 34.28 -13.63 10.82
C SER A 106 35.55 -13.26 10.07
N GLY A 107 35.42 -12.70 8.88
CA GLY A 107 36.52 -12.07 8.16
C GLY A 107 36.47 -10.57 8.30
N ALA A 108 37.61 -9.95 8.61
CA ALA A 108 37.84 -8.52 8.47
C ALA A 108 38.74 -8.28 7.27
N PHE A 109 38.39 -7.29 6.44
CA PHE A 109 39.13 -6.95 5.24
C PHE A 109 39.50 -5.48 5.30
N GLU A 110 40.79 -5.18 5.23
CA GLU A 110 41.22 -3.81 5.04
C GLU A 110 41.13 -3.47 3.57
N THR A 111 40.45 -2.38 3.25
CA THR A 111 40.30 -1.92 1.88
C THR A 111 40.72 -0.47 1.76
N LYS A 112 41.26 -0.13 0.58
CA LYS A 112 41.79 1.21 0.31
C LYS A 112 40.71 2.29 0.28
N GLU A 113 39.54 1.95 -0.25
CA GLU A 113 38.46 2.91 -0.52
C GLU A 113 37.35 2.84 0.54
N CYS A 114 37.04 1.63 1.03
CA CYS A 114 35.85 1.36 1.85
C CYS A 114 36.17 1.19 3.34
N GLY A 115 37.44 1.34 3.73
CA GLY A 115 37.93 1.11 5.10
C GLY A 115 37.91 -0.38 5.47
N THR A 116 37.78 -0.66 6.77
CA THR A 116 37.75 -2.04 7.29
C THR A 116 36.35 -2.62 7.22
N ILE A 117 36.10 -3.51 6.26
CA ILE A 117 34.80 -4.16 6.08
C ILE A 117 34.79 -5.54 6.72
N THR A 118 33.62 -6.02 7.14
CA THR A 118 33.51 -7.30 7.88
C THR A 118 32.51 -8.26 7.25
N MET A 119 32.73 -9.55 7.38
CA MET A 119 31.82 -10.59 6.89
C MET A 119 31.67 -11.70 7.91
N TRP A 120 30.42 -12.03 8.23
CA TRP A 120 30.06 -13.05 9.23
C TRP A 120 29.62 -14.37 8.62
N HIS A 121 29.09 -14.33 7.41
CA HIS A 121 28.56 -15.49 6.72
C HIS A 121 29.04 -15.51 5.28
N ALA A 122 29.48 -16.68 4.82
CA ALA A 122 29.72 -16.87 3.40
C ALA A 122 28.39 -16.90 2.64
N PRO A 123 28.37 -16.43 1.38
CA PRO A 123 27.21 -16.54 0.53
C PRO A 123 26.89 -18.01 0.22
N ASP A 124 25.65 -18.26 -0.21
CA ASP A 124 25.22 -19.54 -0.79
C ASP A 124 25.39 -20.79 0.09
N GLY A 125 25.48 -20.59 1.42
CA GLY A 125 25.60 -21.69 2.39
C GLY A 125 26.99 -22.34 2.41
N GLU A 126 27.98 -21.71 1.81
CA GLU A 126 29.37 -22.15 1.87
C GLU A 126 29.95 -22.01 3.29
N ARG A 127 31.06 -22.70 3.56
CA ARG A 127 31.80 -22.50 4.82
C ARG A 127 32.59 -21.20 4.73
N ILE A 128 32.59 -20.41 5.79
CA ILE A 128 33.26 -19.10 5.79
C ILE A 128 34.78 -19.20 5.61
N TYR A 129 35.44 -20.16 6.24
CA TYR A 129 36.90 -20.29 6.17
C TYR A 129 37.47 -20.46 4.75
N PRO A 130 37.00 -21.44 3.93
CA PRO A 130 37.48 -21.57 2.56
C PRO A 130 37.09 -20.38 1.69
N TYR A 131 35.93 -19.76 1.95
CA TYR A 131 35.50 -18.58 1.21
C TYR A 131 36.42 -17.37 1.48
N LEU A 132 36.76 -17.10 2.76
CA LEU A 132 37.72 -16.05 3.13
C LEU A 132 39.09 -16.27 2.48
N ASN A 133 39.57 -17.52 2.46
CA ASN A 133 40.85 -17.86 1.84
C ASN A 133 40.83 -17.80 0.29
N SER A 134 39.66 -17.81 -0.33
CA SER A 134 39.53 -17.67 -1.79
C SER A 134 39.68 -16.22 -2.25
N ILE A 135 39.59 -15.26 -1.34
CA ILE A 135 39.71 -13.84 -1.64
C ILE A 135 41.18 -13.46 -1.65
N GLU A 136 41.63 -12.89 -2.78
CA GLU A 136 43.02 -12.50 -2.96
C GLU A 136 43.23 -11.02 -2.65
N ALA A 137 44.26 -10.71 -1.87
CA ALA A 137 44.71 -9.34 -1.66
C ALA A 137 45.24 -8.72 -2.98
N GLY A 138 45.00 -7.43 -3.16
CA GLY A 138 45.40 -6.65 -4.33
C GLY A 138 44.40 -6.62 -5.49
N LYS A 139 43.34 -7.43 -5.44
CA LYS A 139 42.27 -7.44 -6.46
C LYS A 139 41.12 -6.50 -6.11
N LYS A 140 40.37 -6.10 -7.14
CA LYS A 140 39.14 -5.31 -7.02
C LYS A 140 37.94 -6.23 -6.91
N TYR A 141 37.14 -6.00 -5.88
CA TYR A 141 35.91 -6.71 -5.65
C TYR A 141 34.74 -5.73 -5.55
N ARG A 142 33.59 -6.14 -6.10
CA ARG A 142 32.30 -5.56 -5.75
C ARG A 142 31.85 -6.20 -4.44
N ALA A 143 31.88 -5.41 -3.37
CA ALA A 143 31.41 -5.82 -2.05
C ALA A 143 29.93 -5.45 -1.90
N TYR A 144 29.08 -6.45 -1.74
CA TYR A 144 27.65 -6.26 -1.52
C TYR A 144 27.36 -6.02 -0.04
N LYS A 145 26.69 -4.90 0.27
CA LYS A 145 26.44 -4.49 1.66
C LYS A 145 25.35 -5.33 2.30
N SER A 146 25.50 -5.56 3.60
CA SER A 146 24.42 -6.07 4.45
C SER A 146 23.30 -5.04 4.58
N PHE A 147 22.11 -5.51 4.96
CA PHE A 147 20.97 -4.63 5.21
C PHE A 147 21.24 -3.67 6.37
N ASP A 148 21.97 -4.12 7.39
CA ASP A 148 22.20 -3.37 8.62
C ASP A 148 23.12 -2.16 8.42
N THR A 149 24.13 -2.28 7.57
CA THR A 149 25.13 -1.22 7.31
C THR A 149 25.02 -0.63 5.90
N ARG A 150 23.85 -0.73 5.26
CA ARG A 150 23.66 -0.35 3.86
C ARG A 150 23.92 1.13 3.57
N ASN A 151 23.60 1.98 4.54
CA ASN A 151 23.73 3.43 4.41
C ASN A 151 25.16 3.93 4.72
N ASP A 152 26.03 3.07 5.24
CA ASP A 152 27.37 3.45 5.65
C ASP A 152 28.31 3.44 4.44
N LYS A 153 29.10 4.51 4.29
CA LYS A 153 30.05 4.66 3.17
C LYS A 153 31.37 3.91 3.40
N THR A 154 31.67 3.60 4.65
CA THR A 154 32.92 2.94 5.05
C THR A 154 32.65 2.07 6.25
N GLY A 155 33.39 0.98 6.43
CA GLY A 155 33.28 0.15 7.62
C GLY A 155 31.99 -0.67 7.69
N PHE A 156 31.39 -0.97 6.53
CA PHE A 156 30.16 -1.75 6.44
C PHE A 156 30.43 -3.25 6.51
N SER A 157 29.38 -4.00 6.84
CA SER A 157 29.38 -5.45 6.75
C SER A 157 28.94 -5.93 5.36
N VAL A 158 29.58 -6.99 4.89
CA VAL A 158 29.47 -7.53 3.54
C VAL A 158 28.76 -8.88 3.58
N ILE A 159 27.93 -9.14 2.59
CA ILE A 159 27.22 -10.42 2.41
C ILE A 159 27.80 -11.28 1.28
N ARG A 160 28.48 -10.66 0.31
CA ARG A 160 29.09 -11.33 -0.84
C ARG A 160 30.16 -10.45 -1.48
N PHE A 161 31.20 -11.08 -1.98
CA PHE A 161 32.17 -10.47 -2.90
C PHE A 161 32.00 -11.02 -4.32
N GLU A 162 32.14 -10.15 -5.30
CA GLU A 162 32.22 -10.51 -6.72
C GLU A 162 33.48 -9.88 -7.32
N GLU A 163 34.39 -10.73 -7.81
CA GLU A 163 35.64 -10.26 -8.42
C GLU A 163 35.34 -9.51 -9.72
N ILE A 164 35.86 -8.30 -9.83
CA ILE A 164 35.75 -7.52 -11.06
C ILE A 164 37.01 -7.80 -11.89
N LYS A 165 36.82 -8.43 -13.04
CA LYS A 165 37.88 -8.55 -14.04
C LYS A 165 38.03 -7.20 -14.72
N GLU A 166 39.16 -6.52 -14.50
CA GLU A 166 39.59 -5.38 -15.32
C GLU A 166 40.02 -5.82 -16.72
#